data_AF-A0A822GKH1-F1
#
_entry.id   AF-A0A822GKH1-F1
#
_cell.length_a   1.000
_cell.length_b   1.000
_cell.length_c   1.000
_cell.angle_alpha   90.00
_cell.angle_beta   90.00
_cell.angle_gamma   90.00
#
_symmetry.space_group_name_H-M   'P 1'
#
loop_
_entity.id
_entity.type
_entity.pdbx_description
1 polymer ?
#
loop_
_entity_poly.entity_id
_entity_poly.type
_entity_poly.pdbx_seq_one_letter_code
_entity_poly.pdbx_strand_id
1 'polypeptide(L)'
;FHNENEQTLEQLKNNYARVPPAHVALLTVPPTDSGLVQINKEPVKPTFDRARKPMPSSTSTSMTTLRRIAIPSDITPKFLQVAQRNTDRKIETCGILAGSKRDNHYMITHIVVPKQNGGP
;
A
#
# COMPACT_ATOMS: atom_id res chain seq x y z
N PHE A 1 -21.39 -38.21 3.81
CA PHE A 1 -21.88 -36.88 3.40
C PHE A 1 -20.82 -35.85 3.78
N HIS A 2 -19.85 -35.63 2.89
CA HIS A 2 -18.78 -34.65 3.08
C HIS A 2 -19.36 -33.24 2.88
N ASN A 3 -18.95 -32.33 3.75
CA ASN A 3 -19.57 -31.05 4.03
C ASN A 3 -19.11 -29.99 3.00
N GLU A 4 -20.05 -29.39 2.27
CA GLU A 4 -19.78 -28.42 1.18
C GLU A 4 -19.09 -27.11 1.66
N ASN A 5 -19.00 -26.89 2.98
CA ASN A 5 -18.31 -25.75 3.58
C ASN A 5 -16.77 -25.84 3.56
N GLU A 6 -16.18 -27.03 3.42
CA GLU A 6 -14.71 -27.17 3.36
C GLU A 6 -14.16 -26.77 1.97
N GLN A 7 -14.94 -26.97 0.91
CA GLN A 7 -14.52 -26.63 -0.46
C GLN A 7 -14.43 -25.12 -0.70
N THR A 8 -15.27 -24.32 -0.04
CA THR A 8 -15.28 -22.85 -0.16
C THR A 8 -14.11 -22.20 0.58
N LEU A 9 -13.65 -22.78 1.70
CA LEU A 9 -12.48 -22.31 2.44
C LEU A 9 -11.17 -22.61 1.69
N GLU A 10 -11.05 -23.77 1.05
CA GLU A 10 -9.91 -24.08 0.17
C GLU A 10 -9.88 -23.19 -1.07
N GLN A 11 -11.05 -22.84 -1.64
CA GLN A 11 -11.12 -21.86 -2.73
C GLN A 11 -10.68 -20.44 -2.29
N LEU A 12 -11.00 -20.01 -1.07
CA LEU A 12 -10.55 -18.71 -0.56
C LEU A 12 -9.04 -18.68 -0.25
N LYS A 13 -8.47 -19.78 0.26
CA LYS A 13 -7.01 -19.91 0.46
C LYS A 13 -6.24 -19.88 -0.87
N ASN A 14 -6.75 -20.58 -1.89
CA ASN A 14 -6.13 -20.60 -3.23
C ASN A 14 -6.16 -19.24 -3.93
N ASN A 15 -7.17 -18.41 -3.66
CA ASN A 15 -7.26 -17.07 -4.24
C ASN A 15 -6.37 -16.05 -3.51
N TYR A 16 -6.18 -16.18 -2.19
CA TYR A 16 -5.31 -15.30 -1.42
C TYR A 16 -3.82 -15.47 -1.75
N ALA A 17 -3.41 -16.68 -2.16
CA ALA A 17 -2.03 -17.00 -2.49
C ALA A 17 -1.55 -16.48 -3.87
N ARG A 18 -2.42 -15.86 -4.69
CA ARG A 18 -2.11 -15.46 -6.07
C ARG A 18 -1.80 -13.97 -6.27
N VAL A 19 -1.81 -13.13 -5.24
CA VAL A 19 -1.50 -11.70 -5.42
C VAL A 19 0.01 -11.47 -5.27
N PRO A 20 0.75 -11.11 -6.35
CA PRO A 20 2.18 -10.86 -6.23
C PRO A 20 2.44 -9.54 -5.49
N PRO A 21 3.49 -9.45 -4.65
CA PRO A 21 4.05 -8.16 -4.26
C PRO A 21 4.54 -7.44 -5.51
N ALA A 22 4.22 -6.15 -5.64
CA ALA A 22 4.70 -5.31 -6.73
C ALA A 22 6.24 -5.27 -6.73
N HIS A 23 6.87 -5.92 -7.71
CA HIS A 23 8.26 -5.72 -8.05
C HIS A 23 8.39 -5.38 -9.53
N VAL A 24 8.89 -4.17 -9.75
CA VAL A 24 9.18 -3.56 -11.05
C VAL A 24 10.52 -4.11 -11.55
N ALA A 25 10.56 -4.79 -12.70
CA ALA A 25 11.83 -5.11 -13.39
C ALA A 25 11.65 -5.44 -14.89
N LEU A 26 11.98 -4.45 -15.71
CA LEU A 26 12.70 -4.47 -17.00
C LEU A 26 12.45 -5.64 -17.98
N LEU A 27 11.65 -5.36 -19.03
CA LEU A 27 11.75 -6.10 -20.29
C LEU A 27 12.91 -5.55 -21.11
N THR A 28 14.01 -6.30 -21.16
CA THR A 28 14.98 -6.23 -22.28
C THR A 28 14.42 -7.05 -23.45
N VAL A 29 14.19 -6.41 -24.60
CA VAL A 29 13.95 -7.08 -25.88
C VAL A 29 15.15 -6.90 -26.81
N PRO A 30 15.51 -7.92 -27.62
CA PRO A 30 16.71 -7.98 -28.46
C PRO A 30 16.63 -7.07 -29.70
N PRO A 31 17.77 -6.77 -30.37
CA PRO A 31 17.75 -5.99 -31.61
C PRO A 31 17.34 -6.89 -32.77
N THR A 32 16.32 -6.50 -33.53
CA THR A 32 16.15 -6.99 -34.90
C THR A 32 15.76 -5.84 -35.80
N ASP A 33 16.35 -5.91 -36.98
CA ASP A 33 16.75 -4.86 -37.89
C ASP A 33 15.61 -4.06 -38.53
N SER A 34 16.01 -2.88 -38.98
CA SER A 34 15.21 -1.74 -39.41
C SER A 34 14.48 -1.98 -40.72
N GLY A 35 13.18 -1.66 -40.74
CA GLY A 35 12.39 -1.47 -41.95
C GLY A 35 11.59 -0.16 -41.89
N LEU A 36 12.17 0.89 -42.49
CA LEU A 36 11.53 2.06 -43.11
C LEU A 36 10.75 3.07 -42.23
N VAL A 37 11.42 4.21 -42.04
CA VAL A 37 10.97 5.60 -41.83
C VAL A 37 9.46 5.87 -41.95
N GLN A 38 8.84 6.31 -40.84
CA GLN A 38 7.59 7.10 -40.84
C GLN A 38 7.71 8.26 -39.84
N ILE A 39 7.77 9.45 -40.43
CA ILE A 39 7.66 10.79 -39.84
C ILE A 39 6.30 10.95 -39.18
N ASN A 40 6.24 11.05 -37.85
CA ASN A 40 5.09 11.59 -37.10
C ASN A 40 5.58 12.24 -35.78
N LYS A 41 5.26 13.53 -35.59
CA LYS A 41 5.53 14.29 -34.36
C LYS A 41 4.64 13.77 -33.21
N GLU A 42 5.18 12.93 -32.34
CA GLU A 42 4.63 12.72 -30.99
C GLU A 42 5.26 13.72 -29.99
N PRO A 43 4.51 14.21 -29.00
CA PRO A 43 5.07 15.09 -27.98
C PRO A 43 6.11 14.31 -27.15
N VAL A 44 7.35 14.80 -27.15
CA VAL A 44 8.46 14.22 -26.41
C VAL A 44 8.12 14.21 -24.92
N LYS A 45 7.84 13.02 -24.39
CA LYS A 45 7.80 12.77 -22.95
C LYS A 45 9.14 13.24 -22.33
N PRO A 46 9.12 14.10 -21.30
CA PRO A 46 10.38 14.61 -20.74
C PRO A 46 11.18 13.44 -20.15
N THR A 47 12.33 13.15 -20.76
CA THR A 47 13.29 12.18 -20.25
C THR A 47 14.04 12.83 -19.10
N PHE A 48 13.67 12.50 -17.87
CA PHE A 48 14.39 12.94 -16.68
C PHE A 48 15.66 12.11 -16.49
N ASP A 49 16.81 12.74 -16.69
CA ASP A 49 18.11 12.16 -16.34
C ASP A 49 18.23 12.04 -14.80
N ARG A 50 18.16 10.81 -14.30
CA ARG A 50 18.26 10.50 -12.87
C ARG A 50 19.70 10.53 -12.34
N ALA A 51 20.71 10.66 -13.20
CA ALA A 51 22.12 10.67 -12.80
C ALA A 51 22.52 11.95 -12.04
N ARG A 52 21.71 13.01 -12.12
CA ARG A 52 21.95 14.28 -11.41
C ARG A 52 21.23 14.40 -10.08
N LYS A 53 20.47 13.39 -9.65
CA LYS A 53 19.85 13.42 -8.32
C LYS A 53 20.98 13.33 -7.29
N PRO A 54 21.13 14.30 -6.36
CA PRO A 54 22.09 14.20 -5.28
C PRO A 54 21.82 12.90 -4.52
N MET A 55 22.82 12.03 -4.46
CA MET A 55 22.78 10.86 -3.61
C MET A 55 22.71 11.38 -2.17
N PRO A 56 21.71 10.99 -1.35
CA PRO A 56 21.64 11.45 0.02
C PRO A 56 22.94 11.03 0.69
N SER A 57 23.78 12.02 1.00
CA SER A 57 24.96 11.79 1.82
C SER A 57 24.44 11.15 3.09
N SER A 58 25.01 9.99 3.42
CA SER A 58 24.78 9.27 4.67
C SER A 58 25.34 10.12 5.81
N THR A 59 24.68 11.23 6.07
CA THR A 59 24.86 12.04 7.26
C THR A 59 24.35 11.15 8.37
N SER A 60 25.20 10.85 9.34
CA SER A 60 24.88 10.09 10.53
C SER A 60 23.84 10.87 11.36
N THR A 61 22.60 10.91 10.89
CA THR A 61 21.45 11.06 11.75
C THR A 61 21.57 9.89 12.70
N SER A 62 21.75 10.15 13.99
CA SER A 62 21.57 9.15 15.04
C SER A 62 20.44 8.23 14.60
N MET A 63 20.78 7.01 14.16
CA MET A 63 19.83 6.08 13.58
C MET A 63 18.99 5.55 14.75
N THR A 64 18.07 6.37 15.23
CA THR A 64 17.01 5.93 16.12
C THR A 64 16.21 4.94 15.30
N THR A 65 16.50 3.66 15.50
CA THR A 65 15.77 2.59 14.83
C THR A 65 14.29 2.79 15.15
N LEU A 66 13.46 2.92 14.10
CA LEU A 66 12.02 3.03 14.28
C LEU A 66 11.53 1.74 14.96
N ARG A 67 10.76 1.89 16.03
CA ARG A 67 10.16 0.75 16.72
C ARG A 67 9.04 0.18 15.86
N ARG A 68 8.95 -1.16 15.84
CA ARG A 68 7.87 -1.87 15.15
C ARG A 68 6.50 -1.50 15.74
N ILE A 69 5.47 -1.47 14.91
CA ILE A 69 4.07 -1.36 15.33
C ILE A 69 3.33 -2.61 14.85
N ALA A 70 2.69 -3.34 15.76
CA ALA A 70 1.78 -4.44 15.46
C ALA A 70 0.34 -3.91 15.41
N ILE A 71 -0.38 -4.24 14.34
CA ILE A 71 -1.74 -3.78 14.08
C ILE A 71 -2.63 -5.02 13.90
N PRO A 72 -3.71 -5.17 14.69
CA PRO A 72 -4.71 -6.22 14.49
C PRO A 72 -5.33 -6.13 13.09
N SER A 73 -5.53 -7.27 12.42
CA SER A 73 -6.04 -7.31 11.05
C SER A 73 -7.49 -6.83 10.92
N ASP A 74 -8.25 -6.89 12.01
CA ASP A 74 -9.65 -6.50 12.09
C ASP A 74 -9.87 -5.00 12.36
N ILE A 75 -8.79 -4.24 12.62
CA ILE A 75 -8.91 -2.84 12.99
C ILE A 75 -9.47 -1.98 11.85
N THR A 76 -9.01 -2.25 10.63
CA THR A 76 -9.43 -1.56 9.40
C THR A 76 -10.88 -1.86 9.05
N PRO A 77 -11.34 -3.12 8.96
CA PRO A 77 -12.74 -3.39 8.65
C PRO A 77 -13.70 -2.84 9.72
N LYS A 78 -13.32 -2.90 11.01
CA LYS A 78 -14.13 -2.27 12.08
C LYS A 78 -14.21 -0.75 11.93
N PHE A 79 -13.11 -0.09 11.57
CA PHE A 79 -13.11 1.34 11.32
C PHE A 79 -13.98 1.71 10.11
N LEU A 80 -13.89 0.95 9.01
CA LEU A 80 -14.70 1.18 7.82
C LEU A 80 -16.20 1.03 8.10
N GLN A 81 -16.60 0.08 8.94
CA GLN A 81 -18.00 -0.05 9.38
C GLN A 81 -18.51 1.21 10.10
N VAL A 82 -17.67 1.82 10.95
CA VAL A 82 -18.01 3.07 11.64
C VAL A 82 -18.03 4.26 10.68
N ALA A 83 -17.09 4.31 9.73
CA ALA A 83 -16.95 5.39 8.76
C ALA A 83 -17.94 5.32 7.58
N GLN A 84 -18.60 4.18 7.36
CA GLN A 84 -19.37 3.88 6.14
C GLN A 84 -20.35 5.00 5.75
N ARG A 85 -21.16 5.49 6.70
CA ARG A 85 -22.13 6.57 6.42
C ARG A 85 -21.47 7.85 5.92
N ASN A 86 -20.28 8.17 6.43
CA ASN A 86 -19.53 9.33 5.98
C ASN A 86 -18.92 9.05 4.61
N THR A 87 -18.37 7.86 4.38
CA THR A 87 -17.87 7.42 3.07
C THR A 87 -18.94 7.50 1.98
N ASP A 88 -20.17 7.03 2.24
CA ASP A 88 -21.30 7.11 1.30
C ASP A 88 -21.62 8.55 0.89
N ARG A 89 -21.35 9.50 1.79
CA ARG A 89 -21.58 10.94 1.60
C ARG A 89 -20.36 11.68 1.09
N LYS A 90 -19.26 10.98 0.82
CA LYS A 90 -17.95 11.59 0.50
C LYS A 90 -17.53 12.57 1.60
N ILE A 91 -17.56 12.10 2.84
CA ILE A 91 -17.10 12.86 4.01
C ILE A 91 -16.02 12.02 4.68
N GLU A 92 -14.89 12.64 4.98
CA GLU A 92 -13.78 11.99 5.68
C GLU A 92 -14.16 11.62 7.11
N THR A 93 -13.56 10.53 7.60
CA THR A 93 -13.61 10.17 9.01
C THR A 93 -12.19 9.86 9.45
N CYS A 94 -11.73 10.50 10.51
CA CYS A 94 -10.42 10.31 11.12
C CYS A 94 -10.55 9.47 12.40
N GLY A 95 -9.58 8.58 12.59
CA GLY A 95 -9.43 7.79 13.81
C GLY A 95 -8.02 7.93 14.37
N ILE A 96 -7.91 7.90 15.70
CA ILE A 96 -6.62 7.91 16.40
C ILE A 96 -6.30 6.48 16.80
N LEU A 97 -5.18 5.95 16.30
CA LEU A 97 -4.68 4.64 16.72
C LEU A 97 -4.10 4.74 18.13
N ALA A 98 -4.69 4.02 19.07
CA ALA A 98 -4.25 3.97 20.46
C ALA A 98 -3.79 2.56 20.83
N GLY A 99 -2.73 2.48 21.62
CA GLY A 99 -2.03 1.24 21.89
C GLY A 99 -1.13 1.31 23.09
N SER A 100 -0.46 0.20 23.36
CA SER A 100 0.53 0.10 24.44
C SER A 100 1.90 -0.23 23.86
N LYS A 101 2.95 0.24 24.54
CA LYS A 101 4.32 -0.22 24.29
C LYS A 101 4.48 -1.62 24.89
N ARG A 102 5.07 -2.54 24.13
CA ARG A 102 5.45 -3.89 24.55
C ARG A 102 6.92 -4.08 24.19
N ASP A 103 7.80 -4.18 25.19
CA ASP A 103 9.25 -4.25 25.00
C ASP A 103 9.78 -3.15 24.06
N ASN A 104 10.32 -3.52 22.89
CA ASN A 104 10.84 -2.61 21.87
C ASN A 104 9.87 -2.38 20.68
N HIS A 105 8.58 -2.68 20.84
CA HIS A 105 7.55 -2.43 19.84
C HIS A 105 6.28 -1.82 20.45
N TYR A 106 5.37 -1.36 19.60
CA TYR A 106 4.04 -0.91 19.98
C TYR A 106 2.99 -1.88 19.45
N MET A 107 1.91 -2.06 20.20
CA MET A 107 0.76 -2.83 19.77
C MET A 107 -0.48 -1.94 19.79
N ILE A 108 -1.10 -1.73 18.64
CA ILE A 108 -2.37 -1.03 18.53
C ILE A 108 -3.47 -1.92 19.09
N THR A 109 -4.35 -1.35 19.90
CA THR A 109 -5.45 -2.08 20.56
C THR A 109 -6.80 -1.40 20.38
N HIS A 110 -6.80 -0.10 20.10
CA HIS A 110 -8.01 0.69 19.99
C HIS A 110 -7.89 1.67 18.82
N ILE A 111 -9.04 2.01 18.22
CA ILE A 111 -9.20 3.21 17.42
C ILE A 111 -10.17 4.11 18.16
N VAL A 112 -9.72 5.31 18.50
CA VAL A 112 -10.58 6.34 19.06
C VAL A 112 -11.10 7.20 17.91
N VAL A 113 -12.42 7.22 17.72
CA VAL A 113 -13.08 8.11 16.77
C VAL A 113 -13.64 9.31 17.55
N PRO A 114 -12.93 10.46 17.60
CA PRO A 114 -13.42 11.61 18.32
C PRO A 114 -14.59 12.28 17.60
N LYS A 115 -15.28 13.20 18.30
CA LYS A 115 -16.17 14.17 17.66
C LYS A 115 -15.35 15.01 16.68
N GLN A 116 -15.82 15.13 15.45
CA GLN A 116 -15.07 15.73 14.35
C GLN A 116 -15.98 16.26 13.24
N ASN A 117 -15.43 17.13 12.40
CA ASN A 117 -16.04 17.61 11.16
C ASN A 117 -15.16 17.12 9.99
N GLY A 118 -15.64 16.17 9.21
CA GLY A 118 -14.92 15.63 8.06
C GLY A 118 -14.98 16.56 6.85
N GLY A 119 -13.88 16.61 6.08
CA GLY A 119 -13.83 17.27 4.78
C GLY A 119 -14.51 16.45 3.68
N PRO A 120 -14.79 17.07 2.51
CA PRO A 120 -15.29 16.39 1.32
C PRO A 120 -14.24 15.52 0.61
#